data_AF-A0A7J8W8K0-F1
#
_entry.id   AF-A0A7J8W8K0-F1
#
_cell.length_a   1.000
_cell.length_b   1.000
_cell.length_c   1.000
_cell.angle_alpha   90.00
_cell.angle_beta   90.00
_cell.angle_gamma   90.00
#
_symmetry.space_group_name_H-M   'P 1'
#
loop_
_entity.id
_entity.type
_entity.pdbx_description
1 polymer ?
#
loop_
_entity_poly.entity_id
_entity_poly.type
_entity_poly.pdbx_seq_one_letter_code
_entity_poly.pdbx_strand_id
1 'polypeptide(L)'
;MEGLNGNVILSNTLKRDEMSVKNLWHMDGKCWEEDRMVWYHNPHGCYTSKSAYSWLLLKEMGYGPHRFLWKALWKLDTLPKIRVFTWRVGHEILPTNCKIASIRQDFDKGCPRCGAETETVLHALKDCPTSKVVLSTGGWSRSFISKNYDHCIDWLEDLMRVLDKRVMADLMTILWNCWNNRNNFIFRGFTVTECRGEEVEKTSKGIH
;
A
#
# COMPACT_ATOMS: atom_id res chain seq x y z
N MET A 1 -37.01 -46.52 -30.42
CA MET A 1 -37.67 -46.59 -29.12
C MET A 1 -36.90 -47.57 -28.28
N GLU A 2 -36.65 -47.20 -27.03
CA GLU A 2 -36.02 -47.99 -25.95
C GLU A 2 -34.53 -48.30 -26.18
N GLY A 3 -33.56 -47.78 -25.43
CA GLY A 3 -33.58 -47.37 -24.02
C GLY A 3 -32.64 -48.27 -23.22
N LEU A 4 -31.36 -48.38 -23.61
CA LEU A 4 -30.36 -49.07 -22.79
C LEU A 4 -29.85 -48.10 -21.71
N ASN A 5 -30.54 -48.19 -20.58
CA ASN A 5 -30.21 -47.60 -19.28
C ASN A 5 -28.70 -47.68 -18.95
N GLY A 6 -28.03 -46.53 -18.90
CA GLY A 6 -26.69 -46.37 -18.32
C GLY A 6 -26.62 -46.61 -16.81
N ASN A 7 -27.70 -47.07 -16.18
CA ASN A 7 -27.79 -47.35 -14.74
C ASN A 7 -27.16 -48.70 -14.32
N VAL A 8 -26.69 -49.53 -15.25
CA VAL A 8 -26.18 -50.87 -14.93
C VAL A 8 -24.66 -50.90 -14.66
N ILE A 9 -23.92 -49.82 -14.96
CA ILE A 9 -22.44 -49.80 -14.80
C ILE A 9 -21.96 -49.02 -13.56
N LEU A 10 -22.86 -48.37 -12.79
CA LEU A 10 -22.46 -47.64 -11.56
C LEU A 10 -22.72 -48.40 -10.25
N SER A 11 -23.27 -49.61 -10.28
CA SER A 11 -23.65 -50.32 -9.06
C SER A 11 -22.53 -51.14 -8.40
N ASN A 12 -21.36 -51.31 -9.04
CA ASN A 12 -20.39 -52.32 -8.58
C ASN A 12 -19.04 -51.79 -8.07
N THR A 13 -18.90 -50.51 -7.75
CA THR A 13 -17.60 -49.95 -7.31
C THR A 13 -17.64 -48.96 -6.15
N LEU A 14 -18.72 -48.92 -5.35
CA LEU A 14 -18.72 -48.13 -4.11
C LEU A 14 -18.86 -49.05 -2.89
N LYS A 15 -17.90 -48.94 -1.97
CA LYS A 15 -17.89 -49.72 -0.72
C LYS A 15 -19.04 -49.26 0.17
N ARG A 16 -19.49 -50.16 1.06
CA ARG A 16 -20.65 -49.98 1.97
C ARG A 16 -20.64 -48.65 2.73
N ASP A 17 -19.45 -48.11 3.02
CA ASP A 17 -19.25 -46.87 3.76
C ASP A 17 -19.56 -45.60 2.93
N GLU A 18 -19.38 -45.62 1.60
CA GLU A 18 -19.73 -44.48 0.73
C GLU A 18 -21.24 -44.36 0.48
N MET A 19 -21.97 -45.48 0.58
CA MET A 19 -23.43 -45.50 0.48
C MET A 19 -24.09 -44.85 1.69
N SER A 20 -23.51 -45.03 2.88
CA SER A 20 -23.94 -44.36 4.11
C SER A 20 -23.69 -42.85 4.07
N VAL A 21 -22.55 -42.43 3.50
CA VAL A 21 -22.27 -41.00 3.30
C VAL A 21 -23.26 -40.40 2.29
N LYS A 22 -23.50 -41.02 1.13
CA LYS A 22 -24.51 -40.58 0.16
C LYS A 22 -25.92 -40.44 0.76
N ASN A 23 -26.32 -41.34 1.64
CA ASN A 23 -27.64 -41.30 2.28
C ASN A 23 -27.74 -40.26 3.40
N LEU A 24 -26.62 -39.80 3.98
CA LEU A 24 -26.59 -38.65 4.89
C LEU A 24 -26.83 -37.31 4.16
N TRP A 25 -26.48 -37.21 2.87
CA TRP A 25 -26.69 -35.99 2.06
C TRP A 25 -28.14 -35.79 1.57
N HIS A 26 -29.02 -36.77 1.76
CA HIS A 26 -30.41 -36.72 1.28
C HIS A 26 -31.47 -36.61 2.41
N MET A 27 -31.06 -36.57 3.67
CA MET A 27 -31.98 -36.64 4.82
C MET A 27 -32.41 -35.26 5.37
N ASP A 28 -31.72 -34.19 5.03
CA ASP A 28 -32.15 -32.83 5.38
C ASP A 28 -32.48 -32.09 4.09
N GLY A 29 -33.75 -31.75 3.89
CA GLY A 29 -34.27 -30.93 2.78
C GLY A 29 -33.75 -29.49 2.75
N LYS A 30 -32.50 -29.26 3.16
CA LYS A 30 -31.74 -28.03 2.90
C LYS A 30 -31.04 -28.19 1.56
N CYS A 31 -31.67 -27.62 0.53
CA CYS A 31 -30.99 -27.25 -0.70
C CYS A 31 -29.83 -26.32 -0.29
N TRP A 32 -28.58 -26.78 -0.42
CA TRP A 32 -27.44 -25.88 -0.35
C TRP A 32 -27.63 -24.89 -1.49
N GLU A 33 -27.76 -23.60 -1.17
CA GLU A 33 -27.72 -22.58 -2.21
C GLU A 33 -26.42 -22.78 -2.99
N GLU A 34 -26.53 -22.94 -4.31
CA GLU A 34 -25.37 -23.01 -5.19
C GLU A 34 -24.47 -21.80 -4.91
N ASP A 35 -23.16 -22.02 -4.91
CA ASP A 35 -22.18 -20.96 -4.72
C ASP A 35 -22.40 -19.88 -5.79
N ARG A 36 -22.68 -18.66 -5.35
CA ARG A 36 -23.06 -17.53 -6.22
C ARG A 36 -21.97 -16.47 -6.15
N MET A 37 -21.51 -16.04 -7.32
CA MET A 37 -20.63 -14.88 -7.43
C MET A 37 -21.39 -13.62 -7.06
N VAL A 38 -21.06 -13.04 -5.89
CA VAL A 38 -21.69 -11.81 -5.36
C VAL A 38 -20.76 -10.62 -5.56
N TRP A 39 -21.27 -9.53 -6.12
CA TRP A 39 -20.57 -8.26 -6.21
C TRP A 39 -20.62 -7.53 -4.85
N TYR A 40 -19.53 -7.60 -4.09
CA TYR A 40 -19.41 -7.05 -2.73
C TYR A 40 -19.72 -5.53 -2.64
N HIS A 41 -19.52 -4.78 -3.72
CA HIS A 41 -19.71 -3.32 -3.74
C HIS A 41 -21.13 -2.88 -4.12
N ASN A 42 -22.10 -3.80 -4.03
CA ASN A 42 -23.53 -3.50 -4.13
C ASN A 42 -24.28 -4.25 -3.01
N PRO A 43 -25.11 -3.59 -2.18
CA PRO A 43 -25.91 -4.25 -1.15
C PRO A 43 -26.81 -5.38 -1.66
N HIS A 44 -27.19 -5.34 -2.94
CA HIS A 44 -27.99 -6.38 -3.58
C HIS A 44 -27.14 -7.51 -4.20
N GLY A 45 -25.81 -7.44 -4.10
CA GLY A 45 -24.91 -8.44 -4.66
C GLY A 45 -24.81 -8.43 -6.20
N CYS A 46 -25.55 -7.55 -6.88
CA CYS A 46 -25.57 -7.50 -8.34
C CYS A 46 -24.45 -6.64 -8.90
N TYR A 47 -23.75 -7.15 -9.92
CA TYR A 47 -22.83 -6.35 -10.72
C TYR A 47 -23.60 -5.38 -11.63
N THR A 48 -23.21 -4.11 -11.61
CA THR A 48 -23.63 -3.12 -12.62
C THR A 48 -22.43 -2.28 -13.02
N SER A 49 -22.37 -1.85 -14.30
CA SER A 49 -21.30 -0.95 -14.78
C SER A 49 -21.20 0.33 -13.94
N LYS A 50 -22.34 0.83 -13.43
CA LYS A 50 -22.40 1.96 -12.51
C LYS A 50 -21.74 1.66 -11.16
N SER A 51 -22.03 0.51 -10.55
CA SER A 51 -21.40 0.09 -9.29
C SER A 51 -19.92 -0.20 -9.44
N ALA A 52 -19.50 -0.77 -10.57
CA ALA A 52 -18.10 -1.01 -10.89
C ALA A 52 -17.34 0.31 -11.08
N TYR A 53 -17.89 1.24 -11.87
CA TYR A 53 -17.29 2.55 -12.11
C TYR A 53 -17.23 3.39 -10.83
N SER A 54 -18.31 3.39 -10.04
CA SER A 54 -18.33 4.03 -8.72
C SER A 54 -17.27 3.44 -7.80
N TRP A 55 -17.14 2.11 -7.74
CA TRP A 55 -16.09 1.46 -6.94
C TRP A 55 -14.68 1.82 -7.43
N LEU A 56 -14.43 1.83 -8.74
CA LEU A 56 -13.14 2.22 -9.33
C LEU A 56 -12.78 3.66 -8.96
N LEU A 57 -13.72 4.60 -9.10
CA LEU A 57 -13.50 6.00 -8.72
C LEU A 57 -13.29 6.16 -7.21
N LEU A 58 -14.07 5.46 -6.38
CA LEU A 58 -13.91 5.50 -4.94
C LEU A 58 -12.58 4.88 -4.51
N LYS A 59 -12.09 3.84 -5.20
CA LYS A 59 -10.75 3.26 -4.97
C LYS A 59 -9.65 4.31 -5.18
N GLU A 60 -9.73 5.11 -6.24
CA GLU A 60 -8.79 6.21 -6.49
C GLU A 60 -8.89 7.34 -5.46
N MET A 61 -10.10 7.66 -4.99
CA MET A 61 -10.35 8.73 -4.01
C MET A 61 -10.21 8.29 -2.53
N GLY A 62 -9.73 7.08 -2.26
CA GLY A 62 -9.59 6.55 -0.90
C GLY A 62 -10.90 6.08 -0.23
N TYR A 63 -12.03 6.12 -0.91
CA TYR A 63 -13.29 5.49 -0.48
C TYR A 63 -13.39 3.98 -0.84
N GLY A 64 -12.31 3.39 -1.35
CA GLY A 64 -12.18 1.96 -1.63
C GLY A 64 -12.01 1.09 -0.37
N PRO A 65 -11.36 -0.09 -0.48
CA PRO A 65 -11.25 -1.04 0.64
C PRO A 65 -10.64 -0.44 1.92
N HIS A 66 -9.85 0.63 1.77
CA HIS A 66 -9.18 1.35 2.86
C HIS A 66 -10.07 2.38 3.59
N ARG A 67 -11.40 2.42 3.37
CA ARG A 67 -12.30 3.37 4.04
C ARG A 67 -12.21 3.30 5.57
N PHE A 68 -12.03 2.11 6.12
CA PHE A 68 -11.81 1.92 7.55
C PHE A 68 -10.51 2.60 8.00
N LEU A 69 -9.44 2.44 7.22
CA LEU A 69 -8.14 3.01 7.51
C LEU A 69 -8.25 4.53 7.70
N TRP A 70 -8.86 5.22 6.75
CA TRP A 70 -8.97 6.68 6.80
C TRP A 70 -9.81 7.16 7.97
N LYS A 71 -10.94 6.50 8.26
CA LYS A 71 -11.76 6.84 9.43
C LYS A 71 -10.98 6.70 10.73
N ALA A 72 -10.18 5.65 10.88
CA ALA A 72 -9.36 5.43 12.06
C ALA A 72 -8.20 6.45 12.15
N LEU A 73 -7.53 6.72 11.03
CA LEU A 73 -6.46 7.71 10.93
C LEU A 73 -6.93 9.10 11.40
N TRP A 74 -8.09 9.56 10.93
CA TRP A 74 -8.63 10.87 11.33
C TRP A 74 -8.97 10.96 12.82
N LYS A 75 -9.22 9.81 13.47
CA LYS A 75 -9.49 9.74 14.90
C LYS A 75 -8.23 9.71 15.75
N LEU A 76 -7.03 9.45 15.21
CA LEU A 76 -5.78 9.37 15.97
C LEU A 76 -5.55 10.61 16.83
N ASP A 77 -5.03 10.41 18.04
CA ASP A 77 -4.73 11.51 18.97
C ASP A 77 -3.35 12.11 18.66
N THR A 78 -3.28 12.81 17.52
CA THR A 78 -2.06 13.46 17.03
C THR A 78 -2.36 14.86 16.54
N LEU A 79 -1.29 15.65 16.35
CA LEU A 79 -1.38 16.96 15.73
C LEU A 79 -2.00 16.85 14.31
N PRO A 80 -2.85 17.81 13.89
CA PRO A 80 -3.48 17.77 12.57
C PRO A 80 -2.50 17.59 11.40
N LYS A 81 -1.31 18.22 11.50
CA LYS A 81 -0.24 18.07 10.50
C LYS A 81 0.26 16.63 10.35
N ILE A 82 0.28 15.85 11.43
CA ILE A 82 0.71 14.44 11.42
C ILE A 82 -0.36 13.56 10.76
N ARG A 83 -1.66 13.87 10.97
CA ARG A 83 -2.76 13.17 10.26
C ARG A 83 -2.68 13.43 8.76
N VAL A 84 -2.50 14.68 8.36
CA VAL A 84 -2.30 15.04 6.93
C VAL A 84 -1.06 14.37 6.36
N PHE A 85 0.05 14.35 7.10
CA PHE A 85 1.24 13.60 6.69
C PHE A 85 0.95 12.12 6.47
N THR A 86 0.30 11.46 7.43
CA THR A 86 -0.02 10.04 7.34
C THR A 86 -0.95 9.76 6.16
N TRP A 87 -1.90 10.66 5.89
CA TRP A 87 -2.73 10.60 4.70
C TRP A 87 -1.90 10.69 3.41
N ARG A 88 -0.93 11.61 3.34
CA ARG A 88 0.01 11.71 2.22
C ARG A 88 0.90 10.48 2.06
N VAL A 89 1.29 9.84 3.17
CA VAL A 89 2.04 8.58 3.17
C VAL A 89 1.20 7.48 2.53
N GLY A 90 -0.04 7.28 2.98
CA GLY A 90 -0.90 6.23 2.44
C GLY A 90 -1.23 6.42 0.95
N HIS A 91 -1.26 7.67 0.46
CA HIS A 91 -1.41 7.98 -0.97
C HIS A 91 -0.09 8.05 -1.75
N GLU A 92 1.06 7.86 -1.11
CA GLU A 92 2.39 7.91 -1.73
C GLU A 92 2.69 9.20 -2.50
N ILE A 93 2.15 10.32 -2.02
CA ILE A 93 2.29 11.65 -2.64
C ILE A 93 3.36 12.53 -2.00
N LEU A 94 4.14 11.98 -1.07
CA LEU A 94 5.29 12.71 -0.53
C LEU A 94 6.36 12.92 -1.61
N PRO A 95 7.03 14.09 -1.64
CA PRO A 95 8.05 14.43 -2.63
C PRO A 95 9.37 13.68 -2.35
N THR A 96 9.34 12.37 -2.59
CA THR A 96 10.53 11.50 -2.60
C THR A 96 11.27 11.63 -3.93
N ASN A 97 12.55 11.27 -3.97
CA ASN A 97 13.34 11.38 -5.18
C ASN A 97 12.78 10.53 -6.33
N CYS A 98 12.26 9.32 -6.05
CA CYS A 98 11.56 8.52 -7.05
C CYS A 98 10.34 9.25 -7.64
N LYS A 99 9.56 9.95 -6.80
CA LYS A 99 8.39 10.70 -7.25
C LYS A 99 8.80 11.93 -8.07
N ILE A 100 9.85 12.63 -7.67
CA ILE A 100 10.38 13.78 -8.43
C ILE A 100 10.91 13.32 -9.79
N ALA A 101 11.67 12.21 -9.83
CA ALA A 101 12.22 11.63 -11.06
C ALA A 101 11.13 11.18 -12.05
N SER A 102 9.96 10.76 -11.55
CA SER A 102 8.81 10.45 -12.42
C SER A 102 8.24 11.66 -13.18
N ILE A 103 8.55 12.88 -12.73
CA ILE A 103 8.11 14.13 -13.35
C ILE A 103 9.29 14.81 -14.09
N ARG A 104 10.51 14.70 -13.54
CA ARG A 104 11.74 15.29 -14.08
C ARG A 104 12.72 14.17 -14.41
N GLN A 105 12.82 13.83 -15.69
CA GLN A 105 13.53 12.66 -16.19
C GLN A 105 15.04 12.64 -15.83
N ASP A 106 15.66 13.82 -15.69
CA ASP A 106 17.08 13.97 -15.34
C ASP A 106 17.35 13.99 -13.82
N PHE A 107 16.34 13.79 -12.99
CA PHE A 107 16.49 13.84 -11.54
C PHE A 107 16.92 12.47 -10.99
N ASP A 108 17.95 12.45 -10.14
CA ASP A 108 18.39 11.23 -9.46
C ASP A 108 17.29 10.71 -8.52
N LYS A 109 16.86 9.47 -8.75
CA LYS A 109 15.86 8.77 -7.93
C LYS A 109 16.44 8.16 -6.64
N GLY A 110 17.76 8.15 -6.49
CA GLY A 110 18.46 7.54 -5.36
C GLY A 110 18.16 8.18 -4.01
N CYS A 111 18.40 7.43 -2.92
CA CYS A 111 18.22 7.94 -1.57
C CYS A 111 19.48 8.70 -1.11
N PRO A 112 19.38 10.00 -0.80
CA PRO A 112 20.54 10.81 -0.45
C PRO A 112 21.14 10.46 0.91
N ARG A 113 20.39 9.76 1.78
CA ARG A 113 20.87 9.36 3.12
C ARG A 113 21.68 8.07 3.13
N CYS A 114 21.43 7.14 2.21
CA CYS A 114 22.05 5.82 2.24
C CYS A 114 22.59 5.32 0.90
N GLY A 115 22.43 6.10 -0.17
CA GLY A 115 22.92 5.74 -1.51
C GLY A 115 22.13 4.65 -2.22
N ALA A 116 20.96 4.23 -1.70
CA ALA A 116 20.12 3.25 -2.37
C ALA A 116 19.64 3.76 -3.73
N GLU A 117 19.49 2.88 -4.72
CA GLU A 117 19.15 3.24 -6.10
C GLU A 117 17.79 3.92 -6.27
N THR A 118 16.84 3.72 -5.36
CA THR A 118 15.50 4.30 -5.47
C THR A 118 14.94 4.63 -4.10
N GLU A 119 14.62 5.90 -3.89
CA GLU A 119 13.97 6.40 -2.69
C GLU A 119 12.46 6.45 -2.89
N THR A 120 11.76 5.38 -2.51
CA THR A 120 10.31 5.38 -2.36
C THR A 120 9.90 5.95 -0.99
N VAL A 121 8.58 6.16 -0.77
CA VAL A 121 8.07 6.60 0.54
C VAL A 121 8.33 5.54 1.61
N LEU A 122 8.09 4.26 1.30
CA LEU A 122 8.45 3.13 2.17
C LEU A 122 9.94 3.13 2.48
N HIS A 123 10.79 3.32 1.48
CA HIS A 123 12.22 3.40 1.72
C HIS A 123 12.57 4.56 2.66
N ALA A 124 12.11 5.77 2.35
CA ALA A 124 12.40 6.94 3.15
C ALA A 124 11.96 6.80 4.62
N LEU A 125 10.83 6.13 4.90
CA LEU A 125 10.26 6.07 6.24
C LEU A 125 10.61 4.79 7.02
N LYS A 126 10.81 3.67 6.34
CA LYS A 126 10.92 2.33 6.93
C LYS A 126 12.19 1.60 6.51
N ASP A 127 12.52 1.54 5.22
CA ASP A 127 13.58 0.63 4.76
C ASP A 127 14.99 1.22 4.76
N CYS A 128 15.10 2.55 4.71
CA CYS A 128 16.35 3.28 4.79
C CYS A 128 17.09 2.95 6.10
N PRO A 129 18.39 2.61 6.06
CA PRO A 129 19.18 2.33 7.26
C PRO A 129 19.07 3.41 8.35
N THR A 130 19.09 4.69 7.97
CA THR A 130 18.92 5.81 8.90
C THR A 130 17.56 5.76 9.62
N SER A 131 16.48 5.49 8.88
CA SER A 131 15.14 5.39 9.46
C SER A 131 15.00 4.12 10.32
N LYS A 132 15.60 3.00 9.91
CA LYS A 132 15.63 1.75 10.69
C LYS A 132 16.28 1.93 12.05
N VAL A 133 17.37 2.69 12.14
CA VAL A 133 18.03 3.00 13.41
C VAL A 133 17.07 3.76 14.32
N VAL A 134 16.44 4.84 13.84
CA VAL A 134 15.48 5.63 14.63
C VAL A 134 14.31 4.78 15.12
N LEU A 135 13.75 3.94 14.25
CA LEU A 135 12.66 3.05 14.61
C LEU A 135 13.10 2.00 15.64
N SER A 136 14.29 1.43 15.49
CA SER A 136 14.83 0.44 16.45
C SER A 136 15.08 1.10 17.82
N THR A 137 15.63 2.30 17.85
CA THR A 137 15.82 3.09 19.09
C THR A 137 14.49 3.46 19.73
N GLY A 138 13.45 3.71 18.94
CA GLY A 138 12.08 3.95 19.41
C GLY A 138 11.35 2.71 19.94
N GLY A 139 12.00 1.54 20.00
CA GLY A 139 11.42 0.31 20.54
C GLY A 139 10.53 -0.45 19.54
N TRP A 140 10.56 -0.10 18.25
CA TRP A 140 9.73 -0.76 17.24
C TRP A 140 10.34 -2.10 16.84
N SER A 141 9.58 -3.19 17.04
CA SER A 141 10.04 -4.55 16.72
C SER A 141 10.47 -4.69 15.27
N ARG A 142 11.57 -5.42 15.06
CA ARG A 142 12.11 -5.77 13.75
C ARG A 142 11.04 -6.42 12.87
N SER A 143 10.08 -7.15 13.44
CA SER A 143 8.98 -7.80 12.71
C SER A 143 8.06 -6.82 11.96
N PHE A 144 7.84 -5.62 12.49
CA PHE A 144 7.00 -4.60 11.84
C PHE A 144 7.74 -3.86 10.71
N ILE A 145 9.07 -3.86 10.77
CA ILE A 145 9.95 -3.13 9.86
C ILE A 145 10.49 -4.05 8.77
N SER A 146 10.61 -5.36 9.03
CA SER A 146 11.24 -6.32 8.12
C SER A 146 10.31 -6.87 7.05
N LYS A 147 8.98 -6.77 7.22
CA LYS A 147 8.03 -7.17 6.18
C LYS A 147 8.16 -6.25 4.97
N ASN A 148 8.16 -6.84 3.77
CA ASN A 148 8.12 -6.07 2.53
C ASN A 148 6.67 -5.74 2.19
N TYR A 149 6.46 -4.55 1.66
CA TYR A 149 5.16 -4.05 1.22
C TYR A 149 5.37 -3.39 -0.13
N ASP A 150 4.40 -3.56 -1.04
CA ASP A 150 4.44 -2.91 -2.34
C ASP A 150 3.90 -1.48 -2.26
N HIS A 151 2.94 -1.24 -1.36
CA HIS A 151 2.32 0.07 -1.16
C HIS A 151 2.33 0.48 0.32
N CYS A 152 2.49 1.79 0.56
CA CYS A 152 2.40 2.39 1.90
C CYS A 152 1.07 2.14 2.58
N ILE A 153 -0.02 2.07 1.81
CA ILE A 153 -1.37 1.88 2.34
C ILE A 153 -1.52 0.51 3.02
N ASP A 154 -0.95 -0.54 2.44
CA ASP A 154 -1.00 -1.90 2.98
C ASP A 154 -0.19 -2.01 4.27
N TRP A 155 0.97 -1.34 4.29
CA TRP A 155 1.78 -1.22 5.50
C TRP A 155 1.03 -0.51 6.62
N LEU A 156 0.37 0.61 6.33
CA LEU A 156 -0.41 1.35 7.32
C LEU A 156 -1.61 0.54 7.83
N GLU A 157 -2.29 -0.22 6.96
CA GLU A 157 -3.40 -1.08 7.38
C GLU A 157 -2.95 -2.18 8.33
N ASP A 158 -1.85 -2.86 8.01
CA ASP A 158 -1.28 -3.88 8.87
C ASP A 158 -0.90 -3.33 10.24
N LEU A 159 -0.29 -2.14 10.27
CA LEU A 159 0.04 -1.46 11.53
C LEU A 159 -1.22 -1.16 12.34
N MET A 160 -2.30 -0.67 11.72
CA MET A 160 -3.52 -0.35 12.47
C MET A 160 -4.31 -1.57 12.93
N ARG A 161 -4.11 -2.74 12.32
CA ARG A 161 -4.72 -3.99 12.78
C ARG A 161 -4.04 -4.52 14.04
N VAL A 162 -2.75 -4.22 14.22
CA VAL A 162 -1.94 -4.78 15.32
C VAL A 162 -1.73 -3.77 16.45
N LEU A 163 -1.55 -2.49 16.12
CA LEU A 163 -1.25 -1.44 17.08
C LEU A 163 -2.51 -0.81 17.64
N ASP A 164 -2.47 -0.46 18.92
CA ASP A 164 -3.51 0.36 19.52
C ASP A 164 -3.40 1.82 19.05
N LYS A 165 -4.42 2.62 19.37
CA LYS A 165 -4.54 4.00 18.90
C LYS A 165 -3.39 4.89 19.38
N ARG A 166 -2.88 4.67 20.60
CA ARG A 166 -1.82 5.48 21.21
C ARG A 166 -0.46 5.16 20.59
N VAL A 167 -0.13 3.87 20.51
CA VAL A 167 1.10 3.40 19.89
C VAL A 167 1.13 3.78 18.41
N MET A 168 0.01 3.68 17.68
CA MET A 168 -0.09 4.17 16.30
C MET A 168 0.18 5.69 16.20
N ALA A 169 -0.35 6.50 17.14
CA ALA A 169 -0.10 7.93 17.18
C ALA A 169 1.39 8.26 17.40
N ASP A 170 2.04 7.55 18.32
CA ASP A 170 3.48 7.69 18.59
C ASP A 170 4.32 7.29 17.38
N LEU A 171 3.98 6.18 16.71
CA LEU A 171 4.64 5.73 15.49
C LEU A 171 4.56 6.78 14.39
N MET A 172 3.35 7.30 14.11
CA MET A 172 3.17 8.31 13.08
C MET A 172 3.93 9.61 13.39
N THR A 173 4.09 9.93 14.67
CA THR A 173 4.91 11.06 15.12
C THR A 173 6.40 10.81 14.87
N ILE A 174 6.89 9.60 15.12
CA ILE A 174 8.27 9.20 14.82
C ILE A 174 8.53 9.24 13.32
N LEU A 175 7.63 8.68 12.50
CA LEU A 175 7.76 8.71 11.04
C LEU A 175 7.75 10.14 10.48
N TRP A 176 6.91 11.02 11.04
CA TRP A 176 6.93 12.44 10.72
C TRP A 176 8.30 13.08 11.02
N ASN A 177 8.91 12.75 12.16
CA ASN A 177 10.24 13.22 12.50
C ASN A 177 11.33 12.65 11.57
N CYS A 178 11.23 11.37 11.19
CA CYS A 178 12.10 10.77 10.18
C CYS A 178 12.01 11.52 8.84
N TRP A 179 10.80 11.87 8.41
CA TRP A 179 10.58 12.64 7.19
C TRP A 179 11.20 14.04 7.27
N ASN A 180 10.99 14.74 8.39
CA ASN A 180 11.59 16.07 8.59
C ASN A 180 13.12 16.01 8.67
N ASN A 181 13.68 14.97 9.31
CA ASN A 181 15.11 14.75 9.33
C ASN A 181 15.68 14.54 7.91
N ARG A 182 15.01 13.73 7.08
CA ARG A 182 15.36 13.55 5.66
C ARG A 182 15.30 14.87 4.89
N ASN A 183 14.24 15.65 5.07
CA ASN A 183 14.11 16.94 4.38
C ASN A 183 15.20 17.92 4.83
N ASN A 184 15.47 18.01 6.13
CA ASN A 184 16.54 18.83 6.66
C ASN A 184 17.90 18.39 6.12
N PHE A 185 18.16 17.10 5.97
CA PHE A 185 19.40 16.60 5.36
C PHE A 185 19.57 17.11 3.93
N ILE A 186 18.51 17.05 3.11
CA ILE A 186 18.55 17.51 1.72
C ILE A 186 18.70 19.03 1.63
N PHE A 187 17.93 19.78 2.40
CA PHE A 187 17.95 21.25 2.34
C PHE A 187 19.18 21.86 3.01
N ARG A 188 19.77 21.20 4.02
CA ARG A 188 21.03 21.65 4.63
C ARG A 188 22.26 21.21 3.83
N GLY A 189 22.17 20.14 3.05
CA GLY A 189 23.23 19.70 2.14
C GLY A 189 23.31 20.49 0.82
N PHE A 190 22.28 21.27 0.49
CA PHE A 190 22.24 22.14 -0.70
C PHE A 190 22.73 23.56 -0.38
N THR A 191 24.01 23.72 -0.01
CA THR A 191 24.71 24.95 -0.37
C THR A 191 25.03 24.84 -1.85
N VAL A 192 24.26 25.55 -2.67
CA VAL A 192 24.44 25.80 -4.11
C VAL A 192 25.74 25.19 -4.67
N THR A 193 25.64 24.02 -5.30
CA THR A 193 26.67 23.61 -6.25
C THR A 193 26.61 24.58 -7.42
N GLU A 194 27.44 25.61 -7.33
CA GLU A 194 28.19 26.25 -8.40
C GLU A 194 27.71 25.84 -9.81
N CYS A 195 26.80 26.63 -10.37
CA CYS A 195 26.59 26.61 -11.81
C CYS A 195 27.90 27.09 -12.45
N ARG A 196 28.64 26.11 -13.00
CA ARG A 196 29.69 26.20 -14.01
C ARG A 196 30.03 27.63 -14.46
N GLY A 197 31.26 28.05 -14.16
CA GLY A 197 31.92 29.10 -14.93
C GLY A 197 31.97 28.68 -16.40
N GLU A 198 31.22 29.38 -17.23
CA GLU A 198 31.56 29.53 -18.64
C GLU A 198 32.53 30.70 -18.73
N GLU A 199 33.82 30.36 -18.91
CA GLU A 199 34.79 31.28 -19.49
C GLU A 199 34.30 31.67 -20.89
N VAL A 200 33.85 32.92 -21.05
CA VAL A 200 33.72 33.53 -22.37
C VAL A 200 34.94 34.42 -22.59
N GLU A 201 35.78 33.94 -23.50
CA GLU A 201 36.93 34.60 -24.11
C GLU A 201 36.74 36.11 -24.29
N LYS A 202 37.72 36.86 -23.76
CA LYS A 202 37.98 38.24 -24.18
C LYS A 202 38.35 38.24 -25.66
N THR A 203 37.46 38.74 -26.50
CA THR A 203 37.85 39.34 -27.79
C THR A 203 37.51 40.82 -27.76
N SER A 204 38.47 41.61 -27.28
CA SER A 204 38.51 43.06 -27.49
C SER A 204 38.77 43.33 -28.97
N LYS A 205 37.70 43.61 -29.72
CA LYS A 205 37.75 44.30 -31.02
C LYS A 205 36.92 45.58 -30.94
N GLY A 206 37.63 46.71 -30.86
CA GLY A 206 37.33 47.92 -31.62
C GLY A 206 36.57 49.07 -30.93
N ILE A 207 37.12 50.26 -31.20
CA ILE A 207 36.46 51.58 -31.40
C ILE A 207 36.59 52.55 -30.22
N HIS A 208 37.72 53.26 -30.15
CA HIS A 208 37.85 54.66 -30.60
C HIS A 208 39.32 55.09 -30.68
#